data_AF-A0A5C9EA18-F1
#
_entry.id   AF-A0A5C9EA18-F1
#
_cell.length_a   1.000
_cell.length_b   1.000
_cell.length_c   1.000
_cell.angle_alpha   90.00
_cell.angle_beta   90.00
_cell.angle_gamma   90.00
#
_symmetry.space_group_name_H-M   'P 1'
#
loop_
_entity.id
_entity.type
_entity.pdbx_description
1 polymer ?
#
loop_
_entity_poly.entity_id
_entity_poly.type
_entity_poly.pdbx_seq_one_letter_code
_entity_poly.pdbx_strand_id
1 'polypeptide(L)'
;MDSETENVNKERNNVNDGWEFSTFDIIFTSIFTLCFIGQFILLFFFNKGLDILLLEIIGYILWGLSGIFGVLPMLIFKRKGNVPEGKSYINTKKLVKDGLYAIVRHPQYAAGMLLSISITLLVQTWISVIFSVIIIVLTYQWTYREDKELIEKFGEDYRKYKEEIPRLNFLYGALKYLLRRKKELE
;
A
#
# COMPACT_ATOMS: atom_id res chain seq x y z
N MET A 1 -31.44 -19.88 30.67
CA MET A 1 -30.83 -18.90 29.72
C MET A 1 -29.59 -18.45 30.45
N ASP A 2 -28.50 -19.12 30.15
CA ASP A 2 -27.50 -19.47 31.16
C ASP A 2 -26.42 -18.40 31.21
N SER A 3 -25.97 -18.10 32.43
CA SER A 3 -24.94 -17.07 32.70
C SER A 3 -23.65 -17.28 31.91
N GLU A 4 -23.37 -18.51 31.47
CA GLU A 4 -22.28 -18.83 30.53
C GLU A 4 -22.52 -18.26 29.12
N THR A 5 -23.74 -18.34 28.58
CA THR A 5 -24.08 -17.73 27.28
C THR A 5 -24.03 -16.21 27.32
N GLU A 6 -24.30 -15.60 28.48
CA GLU A 6 -24.19 -14.16 28.68
C GLU A 6 -22.71 -13.73 28.79
N ASN A 7 -21.87 -14.52 29.48
CA ASN A 7 -20.42 -14.27 29.56
C ASN A 7 -19.69 -14.47 28.23
N VAL A 8 -20.04 -15.49 27.43
CA VAL A 8 -19.46 -15.71 26.10
C VAL A 8 -19.82 -14.57 25.13
N ASN A 9 -21.03 -14.02 25.24
CA ASN A 9 -21.43 -12.85 24.45
C ASN A 9 -20.73 -11.56 24.94
N LYS A 10 -20.44 -11.45 26.24
CA LYS A 10 -19.70 -10.32 26.81
C LYS A 10 -18.23 -10.33 26.41
N GLU A 11 -17.60 -11.51 26.30
CA GLU A 11 -16.22 -11.65 25.79
C GLU A 11 -16.12 -11.35 24.29
N ARG A 12 -17.10 -11.77 23.47
CA ARG A 12 -17.14 -11.42 22.04
C ARG A 12 -17.33 -9.93 21.77
N ASN A 13 -18.03 -9.23 22.66
CA ASN A 13 -18.23 -7.78 22.58
C ASN A 13 -17.05 -6.96 23.14
N ASN A 14 -16.03 -7.62 23.71
CA ASN A 14 -14.84 -6.97 24.29
C ASN A 14 -13.59 -7.10 23.40
N VAL A 15 -13.77 -7.42 22.12
CA VAL A 15 -12.71 -7.20 21.13
C VAL A 15 -12.64 -5.70 20.93
N ASN A 16 -11.66 -5.07 21.58
CA ASN A 16 -11.27 -3.69 21.30
C ASN A 16 -11.06 -3.54 19.78
N ASP A 17 -12.05 -2.97 19.09
CA ASP A 17 -12.03 -2.65 17.65
C ASP A 17 -11.04 -1.51 17.31
N GLY A 18 -10.20 -1.12 18.27
CA GLY A 18 -9.13 -0.14 18.11
C GLY A 18 -7.81 -0.85 17.85
N TRP A 19 -7.17 -0.54 16.72
CA TRP A 19 -5.78 -0.91 16.48
C TRP A 19 -4.92 -0.35 17.61
N GLU A 20 -4.42 -1.20 18.51
CA GLU A 20 -3.41 -0.81 19.49
C GLU A 20 -2.08 -0.59 18.75
N PHE A 21 -1.80 0.66 18.39
CA PHE A 21 -0.53 1.02 17.77
C PHE A 21 0.61 0.81 18.76
N SER A 22 1.58 -0.02 18.38
CA SER A 22 2.83 -0.11 19.13
C SER A 22 3.58 1.22 19.06
N THR A 23 4.38 1.55 20.08
CA THR A 23 5.36 2.65 20.01
C THR A 23 6.23 2.53 18.75
N PHE A 24 6.56 1.31 18.34
CA PHE A 24 7.28 1.05 17.09
C PHE A 24 6.52 1.56 15.87
N ASP A 25 5.19 1.37 15.81
CA ASP A 25 4.34 1.81 14.70
C ASP A 25 4.27 3.33 14.61
N ILE A 26 4.20 4.00 15.77
CA ILE A 26 4.18 5.46 15.84
C ILE A 26 5.50 6.03 15.32
N ILE A 27 6.64 5.50 15.79
CA ILE A 27 7.96 5.96 15.34
C ILE A 27 8.11 5.73 13.84
N PHE A 28 7.74 4.55 13.37
CA PHE A 28 7.83 4.16 11.97
C PHE A 28 7.01 5.09 11.06
N THR A 29 5.73 5.29 11.40
CA THR A 29 4.83 6.16 10.63
C THR A 29 5.25 7.62 10.70
N SER A 30 5.82 8.07 11.83
CA SER A 30 6.38 9.41 11.97
C SER A 30 7.57 9.63 11.04
N ILE A 31 8.54 8.72 11.01
CA ILE A 31 9.70 8.81 10.10
C ILE A 31 9.25 8.82 8.64
N PHE A 32 8.34 7.92 8.28
CA PHE A 32 7.78 7.85 6.93
C PHE A 32 7.13 9.18 6.52
N THR A 33 6.28 9.73 7.39
CA THR A 33 5.56 10.99 7.14
C THR A 33 6.52 12.18 7.06
N LEU A 34 7.53 12.24 7.93
CA LEU A 34 8.56 13.28 7.90
C LEU A 34 9.37 13.25 6.60
N CYS A 35 9.71 12.06 6.09
CA CYS A 35 10.40 11.94 4.80
C CYS A 35 9.52 12.46 3.66
N PHE A 36 8.22 12.14 3.65
CA PHE A 36 7.29 12.67 2.66
C PHE A 36 7.15 14.18 2.74
N ILE A 37 6.97 14.74 3.94
CA ILE A 37 6.92 16.18 4.15
C ILE A 37 8.22 16.83 3.65
N GLY A 38 9.38 16.25 3.99
CA GLY A 38 10.68 16.71 3.50
C GLY A 38 10.77 16.72 1.98
N GLN A 39 10.27 15.69 1.30
CA GLN A 39 10.21 15.65 -0.16
C GLN A 39 9.31 16.74 -0.75
N PHE A 40 8.13 16.99 -0.17
CA PHE A 40 7.27 18.08 -0.63
C PHE A 40 7.89 19.46 -0.38
N ILE A 41 8.53 19.67 0.78
CA ILE A 41 9.28 20.90 1.06
C ILE A 41 10.36 21.11 0.00
N LEU A 42 11.14 20.07 -0.30
CA LEU A 42 12.15 20.16 -1.36
C LEU A 42 11.51 20.49 -2.72
N LEU A 43 10.39 19.86 -3.07
CA LEU A 43 9.69 20.13 -4.34
C LEU A 43 9.22 21.58 -4.47
N PHE A 44 8.68 22.18 -3.40
CA PHE A 44 8.14 23.54 -3.45
C PHE A 44 9.21 24.63 -3.28
N PHE A 45 10.25 24.38 -2.47
CA PHE A 45 11.22 25.41 -2.06
C PHE A 45 12.60 25.24 -2.70
N PHE A 46 12.98 24.03 -3.11
CA PHE A 46 14.27 23.72 -3.72
C PHE A 46 14.06 23.12 -5.11
N ASN A 47 13.82 23.99 -6.09
CA ASN A 47 13.62 23.54 -7.45
C ASN A 47 14.95 23.34 -8.19
N LYS A 48 15.08 22.17 -8.84
CA LYS A 48 16.08 21.82 -9.86
C LYS A 48 17.53 21.79 -9.39
N GLY A 49 17.89 20.77 -8.60
CA GLY A 49 19.29 20.54 -8.20
C GLY A 49 20.23 20.33 -9.40
N LEU A 50 19.85 19.45 -10.34
CA LEU A 50 20.62 19.18 -11.58
C LEU A 50 19.97 19.74 -12.85
N ASP A 51 18.68 20.12 -12.81
CA ASP A 51 17.90 20.69 -13.93
C ASP A 51 17.90 19.87 -15.24
N ILE A 52 17.88 18.54 -15.12
CA ILE A 52 17.88 17.62 -16.27
C ILE A 52 16.45 17.42 -16.79
N LEU A 53 16.12 18.03 -17.93
CA LEU A 53 14.77 17.99 -18.54
C LEU A 53 14.20 16.57 -18.70
N LEU A 54 15.02 15.60 -19.10
CA LEU A 54 14.57 14.22 -19.27
C LEU A 54 14.05 13.62 -17.95
N LEU A 55 14.73 13.88 -16.83
CA LEU A 55 14.30 13.40 -15.53
C LEU A 55 13.01 14.08 -15.07
N GLU A 56 12.80 15.34 -15.45
CA GLU A 56 11.54 16.05 -15.14
C GLU A 56 10.36 15.47 -15.90
N ILE A 57 10.52 15.23 -17.21
CA ILE A 57 9.47 14.60 -18.03
C ILE A 57 9.10 13.24 -17.45
N ILE A 58 10.10 12.41 -17.14
CA ILE A 58 9.87 11.11 -16.50
C ILE A 58 9.20 11.30 -15.13
N GLY A 59 9.66 12.26 -14.34
CA GLY A 59 9.11 12.60 -13.03
C GLY A 59 7.62 12.94 -13.09
N TYR A 60 7.19 13.83 -13.98
CA TYR A 60 5.77 14.17 -14.14
C TYR A 60 4.92 12.99 -14.63
N ILE A 61 5.45 12.18 -15.56
CA ILE A 61 4.76 10.95 -16.00
C ILE A 61 4.56 10.01 -14.80
N LEU A 62 5.60 9.75 -14.01
CA LEU A 62 5.51 8.88 -12.84
C LEU A 62 4.58 9.45 -11.75
N TRP A 63 4.58 10.77 -11.57
CA TRP A 63 3.69 11.46 -10.62
C TRP A 63 2.21 11.26 -11.00
N GLY A 64 1.89 11.46 -12.28
CA GLY A 64 0.54 11.22 -12.81
C GLY A 64 0.12 9.75 -12.68
N LEU A 65 1.01 8.81 -13.05
CA LEU A 65 0.75 7.37 -12.87
C LEU A 65 0.52 7.02 -11.40
N SER A 66 1.32 7.57 -10.50
CA SER A 66 1.15 7.35 -9.05
C SER A 66 -0.23 7.79 -8.56
N GLY A 67 -0.75 8.93 -9.03
CA GLY A 67 -2.10 9.37 -8.72
C GLY A 67 -3.17 8.35 -9.13
N ILE A 68 -3.03 7.79 -10.34
CA ILE A 68 -3.93 6.75 -10.86
C ILE A 68 -3.85 5.49 -9.99
N PHE A 69 -2.64 5.01 -9.67
CA PHE A 69 -2.43 3.83 -8.83
C PHE A 69 -2.82 4.04 -7.37
N GLY A 70 -2.80 5.27 -6.85
CA GLY A 70 -3.27 5.57 -5.49
C GLY A 70 -4.79 5.60 -5.39
N VAL A 71 -5.45 6.27 -6.34
CA VAL A 71 -6.91 6.50 -6.30
C VAL A 71 -7.71 5.28 -6.73
N LEU A 72 -7.30 4.57 -7.80
CA LEU A 72 -8.08 3.46 -8.34
C LEU A 72 -8.32 2.31 -7.35
N PRO A 73 -7.30 1.80 -6.61
CA PRO A 73 -7.53 0.74 -5.62
C PRO A 73 -8.46 1.17 -4.49
N MET A 74 -8.38 2.42 -4.03
CA MET A 74 -9.29 2.96 -3.00
C MET A 74 -10.75 2.94 -3.47
N LEU A 75 -11.01 3.32 -4.72
CA LEU A 75 -12.35 3.27 -5.30
C LEU A 75 -12.86 1.83 -5.49
N ILE A 76 -11.98 0.90 -5.88
CA ILE A 76 -12.32 -0.52 -6.03
C ILE A 76 -12.68 -1.13 -4.68
N PHE A 77 -11.91 -0.85 -3.63
CA PHE A 77 -12.19 -1.36 -2.28
C PHE A 77 -13.52 -0.85 -1.72
N LYS A 78 -13.82 0.45 -1.90
CA LYS A 78 -15.09 1.02 -1.45
C LYS A 78 -16.30 0.37 -2.11
N ARG A 79 -16.15 -0.13 -3.34
CA ARG A 79 -17.24 -0.78 -4.10
C ARG A 79 -17.32 -2.30 -3.92
N LYS A 80 -16.18 -2.99 -3.75
CA LYS A 80 -16.11 -4.46 -3.77
C LYS A 80 -15.72 -5.11 -2.43
N GLY A 81 -15.24 -4.33 -1.45
CA GLY A 81 -14.77 -4.84 -0.16
C GLY A 81 -15.87 -5.20 0.85
N ASN A 82 -17.15 -4.97 0.51
CA ASN A 82 -18.29 -5.20 1.40
C ASN A 82 -18.04 -4.56 2.79
N VAL A 83 -17.51 -3.33 2.78
CA VAL A 83 -17.13 -2.58 3.97
C VAL A 83 -18.42 -2.15 4.68
N PRO A 84 -18.62 -2.49 5.96
CA PRO A 84 -19.79 -2.03 6.73
C PRO A 84 -19.87 -0.50 6.72
N GLU A 85 -21.08 0.07 6.61
CA GLU A 85 -21.29 1.51 6.70
C GLU A 85 -20.63 2.09 7.96
N GLY A 86 -19.83 3.14 7.79
CA GLY A 86 -19.12 3.81 8.89
C GLY A 86 -17.75 3.24 9.27
N LYS A 87 -17.27 2.14 8.67
CA LYS A 87 -15.92 1.59 8.95
C LYS A 87 -14.93 1.84 7.80
N SER A 88 -13.63 1.96 8.14
CA SER A 88 -12.55 2.20 7.18
C SER A 88 -12.33 1.01 6.23
N TYR A 89 -11.79 1.25 5.02
CA TYR A 89 -11.60 0.26 3.94
C TYR A 89 -10.75 -0.97 4.33
N ILE A 90 -9.92 -0.81 5.37
CA ILE A 90 -9.13 -1.86 6.04
C ILE A 90 -10.00 -2.97 6.67
N ASN A 91 -11.28 -2.70 6.96
CA ASN A 91 -12.23 -3.65 7.55
C ASN A 91 -12.99 -4.50 6.52
N THR A 92 -12.44 -4.63 5.31
CA THR A 92 -12.99 -5.50 4.26
C THR A 92 -13.13 -6.94 4.78
N LYS A 93 -14.35 -7.51 4.68
CA LYS A 93 -14.67 -8.88 5.13
C LYS A 93 -14.31 -9.97 4.11
N LYS A 94 -14.01 -9.59 2.86
CA LYS A 94 -13.74 -10.52 1.76
C LYS A 94 -12.44 -10.15 1.05
N LEU A 95 -11.57 -11.14 0.85
CA LEU A 95 -10.31 -10.92 0.12
C LEU A 95 -10.60 -10.49 -1.32
N VAL A 96 -10.28 -9.23 -1.64
CA VAL A 96 -10.44 -8.66 -3.00
C VAL A 96 -9.22 -9.05 -3.82
N LYS A 97 -9.44 -9.86 -4.87
CA LYS A 97 -8.38 -10.33 -5.78
C LYS A 97 -8.50 -9.72 -7.19
N ASP A 98 -9.39 -8.74 -7.37
CA ASP A 98 -9.72 -8.17 -8.67
C ASP A 98 -8.89 -6.94 -9.02
N GLY A 99 -8.76 -6.67 -10.33
CA GLY A 99 -8.16 -5.44 -10.84
C GLY A 99 -6.69 -5.31 -10.48
N LEU A 100 -6.30 -4.22 -9.83
CA LEU A 100 -4.91 -3.98 -9.43
C LEU A 100 -4.40 -4.99 -8.38
N TYR A 101 -5.30 -5.57 -7.59
CA TYR A 101 -4.97 -6.65 -6.64
C TYR A 101 -4.67 -7.98 -7.34
N ALA A 102 -5.07 -8.16 -8.60
CA ALA A 102 -4.64 -9.30 -9.42
C ALA A 102 -3.20 -9.15 -9.94
N ILE A 103 -2.63 -7.95 -9.84
CA ILE A 103 -1.30 -7.60 -10.36
C ILE A 103 -0.29 -7.53 -9.21
N VAL A 104 -0.61 -6.78 -8.15
CA VAL A 104 0.22 -6.66 -6.93
C VAL A 104 -0.64 -6.71 -5.68
N ARG A 105 -0.11 -7.27 -4.60
CA ARG A 105 -0.87 -7.37 -3.33
C ARG A 105 -1.13 -6.02 -2.68
N HIS A 106 -0.17 -5.10 -2.84
CA HIS A 106 -0.12 -3.83 -2.12
C HIS A 106 -0.04 -2.64 -3.09
N PRO A 107 -1.05 -2.41 -3.96
CA PRO A 107 -1.00 -1.38 -5.01
C PRO A 107 -0.91 0.04 -4.46
N GLN A 108 -1.52 0.33 -3.31
CA GLN A 108 -1.45 1.65 -2.66
C GLN A 108 -0.03 1.98 -2.19
N TYR A 109 0.65 1.00 -1.59
CA TYR A 109 2.04 1.14 -1.18
C TYR A 109 2.99 1.27 -2.37
N ALA A 110 2.73 0.53 -3.45
CA ALA A 110 3.46 0.70 -4.71
C ALA A 110 3.25 2.11 -5.30
N ALA A 111 2.04 2.67 -5.22
CA ALA A 111 1.78 4.06 -5.60
C ALA A 111 2.59 5.04 -4.74
N GLY A 112 2.62 4.87 -3.41
CA GLY A 112 3.44 5.69 -2.53
C GLY A 112 4.93 5.67 -2.87
N MET A 113 5.49 4.49 -3.18
CA MET A 113 6.87 4.37 -3.66
C MET A 113 7.09 5.13 -4.98
N LEU A 114 6.15 4.98 -5.92
CA LEU A 114 6.21 5.66 -7.22
C LEU A 114 6.12 7.18 -7.08
N LEU A 115 5.27 7.67 -6.18
CA LEU A 115 5.18 9.09 -5.83
C LEU A 115 6.52 9.61 -5.32
N SER A 116 7.12 8.91 -4.37
CA SER A 116 8.40 9.32 -3.80
C SER A 116 9.52 9.39 -4.86
N ILE A 117 9.59 8.39 -5.74
CA ILE A 117 10.55 8.37 -6.86
C ILE A 117 10.26 9.54 -7.81
N SER A 118 8.99 9.80 -8.14
CA SER A 118 8.62 10.90 -9.02
C SER A 118 9.08 12.26 -8.47
N ILE A 119 8.90 12.51 -7.16
CA ILE A 119 9.34 13.75 -6.53
C ILE A 119 10.86 13.86 -6.56
N THR A 120 11.59 12.77 -6.29
CA THR A 120 13.06 12.74 -6.38
C THR A 120 13.56 13.08 -7.79
N LEU A 121 12.88 12.62 -8.84
CA LEU A 121 13.22 12.96 -10.22
C LEU A 121 12.89 14.41 -10.59
N LEU A 122 11.88 15.02 -9.96
CA LEU A 122 11.53 16.42 -10.16
C LEU A 122 12.50 17.36 -9.41
N VAL A 123 12.87 17.00 -8.17
CA VAL A 123 13.77 17.81 -7.32
C VAL A 123 15.23 17.66 -7.76
N GLN A 124 15.65 16.43 -8.13
CA GLN A 124 17.00 16.10 -8.56
C GLN A 124 18.10 16.43 -7.54
N THR A 125 17.85 16.15 -6.26
CA THR A 125 18.85 16.34 -5.18
C THR A 125 19.17 15.05 -4.45
N TRP A 126 20.40 14.91 -3.96
CA TRP A 126 20.80 13.76 -3.14
C TRP A 126 19.95 13.59 -1.88
N ILE A 127 19.48 14.70 -1.28
CA ILE A 127 18.61 14.65 -0.10
C ILE A 127 17.27 13.98 -0.46
N SER A 128 16.68 14.31 -1.63
CA SER A 128 15.45 13.65 -2.08
C SER A 128 15.63 12.15 -2.33
N VAL A 129 16.80 11.74 -2.85
CA VAL A 129 17.17 10.32 -3.01
C VAL A 129 17.21 9.59 -1.67
N ILE A 130 17.83 10.20 -0.65
CA ILE A 130 17.88 9.62 0.71
C ILE A 130 16.47 9.42 1.26
N PHE A 131 15.60 10.42 1.14
CA PHE A 131 14.20 10.27 1.56
C PHE A 131 13.48 9.16 0.80
N SER A 132 13.66 9.05 -0.52
CA SER A 132 13.08 7.96 -1.30
C SER A 132 13.55 6.57 -0.85
N VAL A 133 14.85 6.40 -0.59
CA VAL A 133 15.38 5.12 -0.12
C VAL A 133 14.76 4.75 1.23
N ILE A 134 14.67 5.69 2.17
CA ILE A 134 14.03 5.46 3.48
C ILE A 134 12.56 5.07 3.28
N ILE A 135 11.80 5.84 2.50
CA ILE A 135 10.39 5.56 2.20
C ILE A 135 10.20 4.17 1.60
N ILE A 136 11.04 3.77 0.65
CA ILE A 136 10.95 2.46 -0.02
C ILE A 136 11.24 1.33 0.97
N VAL A 137 12.31 1.45 1.77
CA VAL A 137 12.70 0.45 2.76
C VAL A 137 11.61 0.27 3.81
N LEU A 138 11.11 1.38 4.36
CA LEU A 138 10.01 1.36 5.32
C LEU A 138 8.77 0.71 4.68
N THR A 139 8.33 1.18 3.52
CA THR A 139 7.16 0.58 2.84
C THR A 139 7.30 -0.93 2.63
N TYR A 140 8.49 -1.42 2.27
CA TYR A 140 8.74 -2.85 2.09
C TYR A 140 8.66 -3.64 3.41
N GLN A 141 9.14 -3.08 4.52
CA GLN A 141 9.02 -3.67 5.85
C GLN A 141 7.56 -3.67 6.35
N TRP A 142 6.84 -2.58 6.11
CA TRP A 142 5.44 -2.45 6.53
C TRP A 142 4.56 -3.51 5.85
N THR A 143 4.67 -3.62 4.53
CA THR A 143 3.91 -4.62 3.75
C THR A 143 4.26 -6.06 4.12
N TYR A 144 5.45 -6.31 4.68
CA TYR A 144 5.79 -7.64 5.21
C TYR A 144 5.04 -7.97 6.50
N ARG A 145 4.91 -6.99 7.40
CA ARG A 145 4.12 -7.16 8.63
C ARG A 145 2.64 -7.27 8.31
N GLU A 146 2.13 -6.43 7.42
CA GLU A 146 0.75 -6.50 6.96
C GLU A 146 0.43 -7.85 6.30
N ASP A 147 1.35 -8.40 5.49
CA ASP A 147 1.21 -9.76 4.95
C ASP A 147 1.06 -10.82 6.06
N LYS A 148 1.63 -10.64 7.26
CA LYS A 148 1.47 -11.59 8.39
C LYS A 148 0.10 -11.44 9.04
N GLU A 149 -0.31 -10.22 9.33
CA GLU A 149 -1.63 -9.91 9.89
C GLU A 149 -2.77 -10.38 8.95
N LEU A 150 -2.57 -10.25 7.63
CA LEU A 150 -3.51 -10.75 6.63
C LEU A 150 -3.56 -12.29 6.57
N ILE A 151 -2.45 -12.99 6.83
CA ILE A 151 -2.47 -14.46 6.97
C ILE A 151 -3.24 -14.87 8.22
N GLU A 152 -3.06 -14.17 9.34
CA GLU A 152 -3.81 -14.44 10.58
C GLU A 152 -5.32 -14.19 10.39
N LYS A 153 -5.68 -13.13 9.67
CA LYS A 153 -7.07 -12.75 9.42
C LYS A 153 -7.79 -13.64 8.39
N PHE A 154 -7.12 -14.03 7.30
CA PHE A 154 -7.75 -14.71 6.16
C PHE A 154 -7.28 -16.15 5.94
N GLY A 155 -6.30 -16.63 6.71
CA GLY A 155 -5.83 -18.02 6.69
C GLY A 155 -5.27 -18.47 5.33
N GLU A 156 -5.64 -19.69 4.94
CA GLU A 156 -5.16 -20.35 3.72
C GLU A 156 -5.53 -19.60 2.42
N ASP A 157 -6.65 -18.88 2.39
CA ASP A 157 -7.06 -18.12 1.21
C ASP A 157 -6.08 -17.00 0.86
N TYR A 158 -5.45 -16.41 1.87
CA TYR A 158 -4.40 -15.41 1.68
C TYR A 158 -3.05 -16.05 1.38
N ARG A 159 -2.73 -17.23 1.94
CA ARG A 159 -1.50 -17.96 1.60
C ARG A 159 -1.44 -18.29 0.10
N LYS A 160 -2.51 -18.86 -0.45
CA LYS A 160 -2.62 -19.13 -1.89
C LYS A 160 -2.47 -17.85 -2.72
N TYR A 161 -3.17 -16.78 -2.33
CA TYR A 161 -3.04 -15.47 -2.98
C TYR A 161 -1.61 -14.91 -2.93
N LYS A 162 -0.89 -15.11 -1.82
CA LYS A 162 0.50 -14.67 -1.60
C LYS A 162 1.50 -15.40 -2.50
N GLU A 163 1.29 -16.68 -2.76
CA GLU A 163 2.14 -17.45 -3.69
C GLU A 163 1.93 -17.00 -5.15
N GLU A 164 0.71 -16.57 -5.45
CA GLU A 164 0.31 -16.21 -6.78
C GLU A 164 0.68 -14.78 -7.18
N ILE A 165 0.45 -13.80 -6.30
CA ILE A 165 0.55 -12.37 -6.65
C ILE A 165 1.76 -11.75 -5.95
N PRO A 166 2.66 -11.03 -6.65
CA PRO A 166 3.82 -10.41 -6.02
C PRO A 166 3.44 -9.28 -5.05
N ARG A 167 4.33 -8.99 -4.09
CA ARG A 167 4.05 -8.00 -3.04
C ARG A 167 3.90 -6.58 -3.59
N LEU A 168 4.97 -6.07 -4.22
CA LEU A 168 5.09 -4.66 -4.66
C LEU A 168 5.63 -4.48 -6.08
N ASN A 169 6.25 -5.51 -6.67
CA ASN A 169 6.83 -5.41 -8.00
C ASN A 169 5.73 -5.41 -9.07
N PHE A 170 5.33 -4.20 -9.48
CA PHE A 170 4.25 -3.98 -10.43
C PHE A 170 4.56 -4.55 -11.82
N LEU A 171 5.78 -4.36 -12.33
CA LEU A 171 6.17 -4.85 -13.65
C LEU A 171 6.12 -6.38 -13.73
N TYR A 172 6.70 -7.04 -12.74
CA TYR A 172 6.65 -8.50 -12.64
C TYR A 172 5.22 -9.00 -12.46
N GLY A 173 4.42 -8.31 -11.64
CA GLY A 173 3.00 -8.61 -11.46
C GLY A 173 2.21 -8.51 -12.76
N ALA A 174 2.41 -7.44 -13.52
CA ALA A 174 1.67 -7.19 -14.75
C ALA A 174 2.03 -8.23 -15.82
N LEU A 175 3.32 -8.56 -15.94
CA LEU A 175 3.78 -9.63 -16.82
C LEU A 175 3.15 -10.98 -16.44
N LYS A 176 3.21 -11.34 -15.15
CA LYS A 176 2.63 -12.59 -14.64
C LYS A 176 1.11 -12.65 -14.87
N TYR A 177 0.41 -11.53 -14.69
CA TYR A 177 -1.03 -11.41 -14.95
C TYR A 177 -1.35 -11.65 -16.43
N LEU A 178 -0.62 -11.02 -17.36
CA LEU A 178 -0.81 -11.19 -18.80
C LEU A 178 -0.55 -12.64 -19.24
N LEU A 179 0.49 -13.28 -18.71
CA LEU A 179 0.82 -14.67 -19.02
C LEU A 179 -0.28 -15.65 -18.57
N ARG A 180 -0.86 -15.43 -17.38
CA ARG A 180 -2.00 -16.23 -16.89
C ARG A 180 -3.22 -16.08 -17.79
N ARG A 181 -3.55 -14.85 -18.17
CA ARG A 181 -4.67 -14.55 -19.06
C ARG A 181 -4.53 -15.19 -20.43
N LYS A 182 -3.31 -15.22 -20.99
CA LYS A 182 -3.07 -15.88 -22.27
C LYS A 182 -3.34 -17.39 -22.19
N LYS A 183 -2.95 -18.04 -21.11
CA LYS A 183 -3.15 -19.49 -20.88
C LYS A 183 -4.61 -19.88 -20.67
N GLU A 184 -5.47 -18.94 -20.25
CA GLU A 184 -6.92 -19.16 -20.10
C GLU A 184 -7.68 -19.04 -21.43
N LEU A 185 -7.05 -18.46 -22.46
CA LEU A 185 -7.62 -18.27 -23.80
C LEU A 185 -7.21 -19.36 -24.80
N GLU A 186 -6.27 -20.23 -24.40
CA GLU A 186 -5.80 -21.42 -25.13
C GLU A 186 -6.50 -22.68 -24.61
#